data_AF-A0A972XPT9-F1
#
_entry.id   AF-A0A972XPT9-F1
#
_cell.length_a   1.000
_cell.length_b   1.000
_cell.length_c   1.000
_cell.angle_alpha   90.00
_cell.angle_beta   90.00
_cell.angle_gamma   90.00
#
_symmetry.space_group_name_H-M   'P 1'
#
loop_
_entity.id
_entity.type
_entity.pdbx_description
1 polymer ?
#
loop_
_entity_poly.entity_id
_entity_poly.type
_entity_poly.pdbx_seq_one_letter_code
_entity_poly.pdbx_strand_id
1 'polypeptide(L)'
;PQPIRGWVGMEARAEAAEGGAIIPKIDNIQQAIVYQQLVQPVLKQKCWSCHNAEKQKGKLRMDTPEFLMTGGEDGVIIKAGMPLESEMIKRLLMDASEEHHMPPKGKTPFTEDEIAVLQWWVQHGADFKKKVVALPADAKIKTILAKYASGTSATEPYWSPVFKLSISEADEDDMKGLRKLGLLVNPAAKDQAFLEVNAVNAHGLADKELSELSSVQEQIVQLKLGQTKVTDGFMPQIADMPILIQLDLDHTNISDKGMVSLENLKYLESLNLYGTQVSDAAILSLAKIKSLKRVFLWQSKFTEAGVAKLKKMRPGLTVDFGFKGKWPLEIDTVRVEEKAK
;
A
#
# COMPACT_ATOMS: atom_id res chain seq x y z
N PRO A 1 8.56 19.05 -8.27
CA PRO A 1 8.17 17.93 -9.16
C PRO A 1 7.68 16.72 -8.35
N GLN A 2 6.39 16.46 -8.43
CA GLN A 2 5.65 15.38 -7.76
C GLN A 2 5.41 14.26 -8.79
N PRO A 3 6.18 13.15 -8.75
CA PRO A 3 5.62 11.92 -9.33
C PRO A 3 5.88 10.61 -8.56
N ILE A 4 6.49 10.59 -7.36
CA ILE A 4 6.87 9.31 -6.70
C ILE A 4 6.31 9.15 -5.27
N ARG A 5 5.77 10.20 -4.64
CA ARG A 5 5.36 10.17 -3.22
C ARG A 5 4.18 9.25 -2.91
N GLY A 6 3.30 8.97 -3.88
CA GLY A 6 2.14 8.09 -3.68
C GLY A 6 2.49 6.60 -3.57
N TRP A 7 3.68 6.18 -4.03
CA TRP A 7 4.04 4.75 -4.08
C TRP A 7 4.67 4.21 -2.78
N VAL A 8 5.11 5.08 -1.86
CA VAL A 8 5.90 4.70 -0.67
C VAL A 8 5.14 4.92 0.65
N GLY A 9 3.87 5.33 0.63
CA GLY A 9 3.07 5.50 1.86
C GLY A 9 3.67 6.51 2.86
N MET A 10 4.51 7.43 2.38
CA MET A 10 5.07 8.53 3.17
C MET A 10 4.49 9.83 2.66
N GLU A 11 3.28 10.16 3.16
CA GLU A 11 2.85 11.55 3.11
C GLU A 11 3.71 12.38 4.07
N ALA A 12 4.10 13.57 3.63
CA ALA A 12 4.64 14.58 4.52
C ALA A 12 3.61 14.80 5.64
N ARG A 13 4.11 14.96 6.87
CA ARG A 13 3.37 15.33 8.07
C ARG A 13 2.53 16.59 7.80
N ALA A 14 1.38 16.44 7.16
CA ALA A 14 0.21 17.23 7.46
C ALA A 14 -0.15 16.83 8.89
N GLU A 15 -0.28 17.83 9.75
CA GLU A 15 -0.65 17.68 11.15
C GLU A 15 -1.66 16.55 11.31
N ALA A 16 -1.34 15.62 12.22
CA ALA A 16 -2.17 14.47 12.52
C ALA A 16 -3.63 14.89 12.62
N ALA A 17 -4.44 14.53 11.63
CA ALA A 17 -5.85 14.33 11.84
C ALA A 17 -5.95 13.07 12.69
N GLU A 18 -5.91 13.24 14.01
CA GLU A 18 -6.30 12.21 14.96
C GLU A 18 -7.68 11.67 14.56
N GLY A 19 -7.71 10.46 14.00
CA GLY A 19 -8.94 9.90 13.45
C GLY A 19 -8.72 8.83 12.40
N GLY A 20 -7.90 7.82 12.70
CA GLY A 20 -7.90 6.57 11.94
C GLY A 20 -9.32 5.96 11.89
N ALA A 21 -9.62 5.19 10.85
CA ALA A 21 -10.91 4.51 10.74
C ALA A 21 -11.04 3.48 11.88
N ILE A 22 -11.78 3.82 12.94
CA ILE A 22 -12.04 2.90 14.05
C ILE A 22 -13.02 1.84 13.55
N ILE A 23 -12.55 0.63 13.29
CA ILE A 23 -13.43 -0.52 13.06
C ILE A 23 -13.99 -0.96 14.42
N PRO A 24 -15.29 -0.81 14.67
CA PRO A 24 -15.88 -1.31 15.91
C PRO A 24 -15.80 -2.85 15.91
N LYS A 25 -15.35 -3.42 17.04
CA LYS A 25 -15.42 -4.87 17.24
C LYS A 25 -16.88 -5.32 17.28
N ILE A 26 -17.21 -6.36 16.52
CA ILE A 26 -18.54 -6.96 16.48
C ILE A 26 -18.42 -8.44 16.87
N ASP A 27 -18.78 -8.77 18.11
CA ASP A 27 -18.59 -10.12 18.67
C ASP A 27 -19.32 -11.22 17.88
N ASN A 28 -20.48 -10.92 17.30
CA ASN A 28 -21.20 -11.83 16.41
C ASN A 28 -21.37 -11.20 15.02
N ILE A 29 -20.27 -11.14 14.26
CA ILE A 29 -20.26 -10.53 12.93
C ILE A 29 -21.29 -11.14 11.98
N GLN A 30 -21.58 -12.44 12.09
CA GLN A 30 -22.53 -13.11 11.20
C GLN A 30 -23.98 -12.67 11.43
N GLN A 31 -24.32 -12.29 12.67
CA GLN A 31 -25.65 -11.78 13.00
C GLN A 31 -25.77 -10.26 12.84
N ALA A 32 -24.68 -9.57 12.49
CA ALA A 32 -24.65 -8.13 12.36
C ALA A 32 -25.54 -7.66 11.22
N ILE A 33 -26.32 -6.59 11.45
CA ILE A 33 -27.07 -5.91 10.38
C ILE A 33 -26.06 -5.08 9.59
N VAL A 34 -25.92 -5.40 8.29
CA VAL A 34 -24.86 -4.84 7.43
C VAL A 34 -24.91 -3.32 7.41
N TYR A 35 -26.10 -2.75 7.18
CA TYR A 35 -26.23 -1.29 7.15
C TYR A 35 -25.84 -0.67 8.49
N GLN A 36 -26.50 -1.09 9.58
CA GLN A 36 -26.36 -0.44 10.88
C GLN A 36 -24.95 -0.54 11.46
N GLN A 37 -24.28 -1.68 11.29
CA GLN A 37 -23.03 -1.98 11.99
C GLN A 37 -21.78 -1.85 11.12
N LEU A 38 -21.90 -1.90 9.79
CA LEU A 38 -20.75 -1.82 8.88
C LEU A 38 -20.81 -0.59 7.97
N VAL A 39 -21.97 -0.23 7.43
CA VAL A 39 -22.09 0.89 6.46
C VAL A 39 -22.32 2.24 7.13
N GLN A 40 -23.29 2.33 8.03
CA GLN A 40 -23.69 3.58 8.67
C GLN A 40 -22.54 4.24 9.44
N PRO A 41 -21.67 3.52 10.19
CA PRO A 41 -20.52 4.14 10.86
C PRO A 41 -19.59 4.84 9.87
N VAL A 42 -19.34 4.23 8.70
CA VAL A 42 -18.51 4.81 7.64
C VAL A 42 -19.17 6.06 7.06
N LEU A 43 -20.45 6.00 6.71
CA LEU A 43 -21.19 7.16 6.19
C LEU A 43 -21.24 8.30 7.23
N LYS A 44 -21.41 7.96 8.51
CA LYS A 44 -21.40 8.92 9.61
C LYS A 44 -20.06 9.62 9.73
N GLN A 45 -18.96 8.88 9.68
CA GLN A 45 -17.63 9.45 9.80
C GLN A 45 -17.24 10.31 8.59
N LYS A 46 -17.56 9.85 7.38
CA LYS A 46 -17.01 10.42 6.14
C LYS A 46 -17.96 11.37 5.40
N CYS A 47 -19.27 11.14 5.48
CA CYS A 47 -20.27 11.86 4.69
C CYS A 47 -21.08 12.88 5.51
N TRP A 48 -21.45 12.54 6.75
CA TRP A 48 -22.41 13.36 7.51
C TRP A 48 -21.88 14.74 7.89
N SER A 49 -20.57 14.99 7.91
CA SER A 49 -20.05 16.35 8.17
C SER A 49 -20.49 17.39 7.13
N CYS A 50 -20.98 16.96 5.97
CA CYS A 50 -21.45 17.81 4.87
C CYS A 50 -22.82 17.43 4.26
N HIS A 51 -23.37 16.26 4.59
CA HIS A 51 -24.62 15.73 4.06
C HIS A 51 -25.57 15.28 5.20
N ASN A 52 -25.94 16.21 6.08
CA ASN A 52 -26.81 16.01 7.24
C ASN A 52 -27.92 17.09 7.30
N ALA A 53 -28.79 17.05 8.32
CA ALA A 53 -29.89 18.00 8.46
C ALA A 53 -29.50 19.48 8.39
N GLU A 54 -28.38 19.84 9.01
CA GLU A 54 -27.88 21.22 9.13
C GLU A 54 -27.08 21.66 7.89
N LYS A 55 -26.41 20.72 7.23
CA LYS A 55 -25.55 21.00 6.08
C LYS A 55 -25.83 20.01 4.96
N GLN A 56 -26.37 20.52 3.85
CA GLN A 56 -26.87 19.73 2.71
C GLN A 56 -26.14 20.14 1.43
N LYS A 57 -24.82 19.90 1.37
CA LYS A 57 -24.08 20.14 0.12
C LYS A 57 -24.67 19.28 -1.00
N GLY A 58 -24.86 19.88 -2.17
CA GLY A 58 -25.54 19.24 -3.31
C GLY A 58 -26.98 18.80 -3.02
N LYS A 59 -27.67 19.49 -2.10
CA LYS A 59 -29.02 19.15 -1.59
C LYS A 59 -29.14 17.70 -1.09
N LEU A 60 -28.03 17.07 -0.72
CA LEU A 60 -27.96 15.66 -0.36
C LEU A 60 -28.00 15.49 1.17
N ARG A 61 -28.83 14.54 1.62
CA ARG A 61 -28.99 14.13 3.02
C ARG A 61 -28.71 12.62 3.13
N MET A 62 -27.78 12.23 4.00
CA MET A 62 -27.32 10.84 4.15
C MET A 62 -27.43 10.29 5.58
N ASP A 63 -28.00 11.07 6.48
CA ASP A 63 -28.12 10.81 7.93
C ASP A 63 -29.32 9.94 8.32
N THR A 64 -30.26 9.70 7.40
CA THR A 64 -31.32 8.70 7.58
C THR A 64 -31.45 7.81 6.33
N PRO A 65 -31.93 6.55 6.47
CA PRO A 65 -32.20 5.66 5.34
C PRO A 65 -33.09 6.27 4.25
N GLU A 66 -34.13 7.00 4.66
CA GLU A 66 -35.13 7.58 3.76
C GLU A 66 -34.50 8.63 2.86
N PHE A 67 -33.72 9.54 3.45
CA PHE A 67 -33.04 10.58 2.69
C PHE A 67 -31.89 10.04 1.85
N LEU A 68 -31.15 9.05 2.38
CA LEU A 68 -30.07 8.38 1.67
C LEU A 68 -30.56 7.75 0.35
N MET A 69 -31.77 7.19 0.35
CA MET A 69 -32.39 6.61 -0.85
C MET A 69 -33.06 7.65 -1.77
N THR A 70 -33.37 8.84 -1.26
CA THR A 70 -33.96 9.94 -2.04
C THR A 70 -32.91 10.57 -2.97
N GLY A 71 -31.67 10.72 -2.49
CA GLY A 71 -30.59 11.34 -3.26
C GLY A 71 -30.50 12.87 -3.09
N GLY A 72 -29.79 13.52 -4.01
CA GLY A 72 -29.46 14.95 -3.95
C GLY A 72 -29.93 15.71 -5.19
N GLU A 73 -29.26 16.83 -5.48
CA GLU A 73 -29.57 17.69 -6.64
C GLU A 73 -29.44 16.97 -7.98
N ASP A 74 -28.49 16.03 -8.07
CA ASP A 74 -28.23 15.20 -9.26
C ASP A 74 -29.08 13.91 -9.28
N GLY A 75 -30.02 13.76 -8.35
CA GLY A 75 -30.91 12.59 -8.24
C GLY A 75 -30.35 11.47 -7.37
N VAL A 76 -30.73 10.23 -7.71
CA VAL A 76 -30.49 9.04 -6.88
C VAL A 76 -29.00 8.68 -6.85
N ILE A 77 -28.45 8.57 -5.64
CA ILE A 77 -27.01 8.28 -5.44
C ILE A 77 -26.70 6.79 -5.23
N ILE A 78 -27.72 5.97 -4.93
CA ILE A 78 -27.59 4.52 -4.72
C ILE A 78 -28.58 3.80 -5.62
N LYS A 79 -28.05 3.01 -6.55
CA LYS A 79 -28.83 2.08 -7.37
C LYS A 79 -28.69 0.68 -6.78
N ALA A 80 -29.72 0.21 -6.10
CA ALA A 80 -29.74 -1.12 -5.48
C ALA A 80 -29.38 -2.22 -6.50
N GLY A 81 -28.42 -3.08 -6.15
CA GLY A 81 -27.90 -4.14 -7.02
C GLY A 81 -26.80 -3.69 -7.98
N MET A 82 -26.57 -2.39 -8.15
CA MET A 82 -25.68 -1.82 -9.17
C MET A 82 -24.64 -0.89 -8.53
N PRO A 83 -23.61 -1.44 -7.84
CA PRO A 83 -22.63 -0.62 -7.11
C PRO A 83 -21.87 0.34 -8.02
N LEU A 84 -21.40 -0.11 -9.19
CA LEU A 84 -20.62 0.73 -10.11
C LEU A 84 -21.46 1.77 -10.86
N GLU A 85 -22.78 1.62 -10.87
CA GLU A 85 -23.69 2.64 -11.41
C GLU A 85 -24.20 3.62 -10.36
N SER A 86 -23.88 3.40 -9.08
CA SER A 86 -24.29 4.27 -7.99
C SER A 86 -23.35 5.47 -7.91
N GLU A 87 -23.89 6.68 -8.04
CA GLU A 87 -23.09 7.92 -7.99
C GLU A 87 -22.28 8.06 -6.70
N MET A 88 -22.80 7.56 -5.58
CA MET A 88 -22.04 7.48 -4.33
C MET A 88 -20.73 6.73 -4.55
N ILE A 89 -20.77 5.51 -5.09
CA ILE A 89 -19.58 4.66 -5.29
C ILE A 89 -18.63 5.26 -6.32
N LYS A 90 -19.16 5.80 -7.44
CA LYS A 90 -18.32 6.44 -8.47
C LYS A 90 -17.46 7.57 -7.89
N ARG A 91 -18.06 8.43 -7.07
CA ARG A 91 -17.35 9.55 -6.43
C ARG A 91 -16.27 9.11 -5.43
N LEU A 92 -16.40 7.92 -4.84
CA LEU A 92 -15.36 7.34 -3.97
C LEU A 92 -14.19 6.71 -4.74
N LEU A 93 -14.40 6.36 -6.01
CA LEU A 93 -13.40 5.72 -6.87
C LEU A 93 -12.66 6.71 -7.79
N MET A 94 -13.10 7.96 -7.82
CA MET A 94 -12.45 9.04 -8.56
C MET A 94 -11.05 9.34 -8.00
N ASP A 95 -10.18 9.95 -8.81
CA ASP A 95 -8.90 10.42 -8.28
C ASP A 95 -9.12 11.53 -7.24
N ALA A 96 -8.35 11.52 -6.15
CA ALA A 96 -8.51 12.48 -5.06
C ALA A 96 -8.28 13.95 -5.46
N SER A 97 -7.70 14.19 -6.63
CA SER A 97 -7.53 15.53 -7.22
C SER A 97 -8.74 16.02 -8.01
N GLU A 98 -9.69 15.15 -8.34
CA GLU A 98 -10.90 15.51 -9.09
C GLU A 98 -11.88 16.31 -8.23
N GLU A 99 -12.53 17.32 -8.82
CA GLU A 99 -13.47 18.20 -8.12
C GLU A 99 -14.68 17.45 -7.54
N HIS A 100 -15.13 16.40 -8.21
CA HIS A 100 -16.29 15.62 -7.82
C HIS A 100 -15.98 14.43 -6.90
N HIS A 101 -14.69 14.17 -6.63
CA HIS A 101 -14.28 13.15 -5.67
C HIS A 101 -14.83 13.47 -4.27
N MET A 102 -15.37 12.45 -3.62
CA MET A 102 -15.87 12.54 -2.26
C MET A 102 -15.12 11.54 -1.38
N PRO A 103 -14.60 11.95 -0.21
CA PRO A 103 -14.71 13.27 0.40
C PRO A 103 -13.84 14.33 -0.30
N PRO A 104 -14.17 15.63 -0.21
CA PRO A 104 -13.37 16.69 -0.79
C PRO A 104 -11.94 16.70 -0.25
N LYS A 105 -11.01 17.27 -1.03
CA LYS A 105 -9.60 17.44 -0.65
C LYS A 105 -9.45 18.02 0.77
N GLY A 106 -8.54 17.43 1.56
CA GLY A 106 -8.30 17.81 2.95
C GLY A 106 -9.23 17.15 3.97
N LYS A 107 -10.14 16.25 3.53
CA LYS A 107 -10.89 15.35 4.41
C LYS A 107 -10.30 13.94 4.38
N THR A 108 -10.56 13.18 5.45
CA THR A 108 -10.06 11.81 5.57
C THR A 108 -10.62 10.94 4.44
N PRO A 109 -9.79 10.32 3.60
CA PRO A 109 -10.25 9.46 2.51
C PRO A 109 -10.88 8.17 3.03
N PHE A 110 -11.56 7.45 2.14
CA PHE A 110 -12.01 6.08 2.41
C PHE A 110 -10.86 5.10 2.19
N THR A 111 -10.83 4.05 3.00
CA THR A 111 -10.00 2.88 2.77
C THR A 111 -10.63 1.97 1.72
N GLU A 112 -9.82 1.11 1.10
CA GLU A 112 -10.34 0.09 0.16
C GLU A 112 -11.35 -0.86 0.81
N ASP A 113 -11.20 -1.15 2.11
CA ASP A 113 -12.11 -2.01 2.86
C ASP A 113 -13.47 -1.33 3.08
N GLU A 114 -13.48 -0.05 3.43
CA GLU A 114 -14.71 0.73 3.58
C GLU A 114 -15.46 0.82 2.25
N ILE A 115 -14.77 1.10 1.14
CA ILE A 115 -15.38 1.12 -0.19
C ILE A 115 -15.93 -0.27 -0.56
N ALA A 116 -15.18 -1.33 -0.27
CA ALA A 116 -15.62 -2.71 -0.56
C ALA A 116 -16.89 -3.09 0.24
N VAL A 117 -16.99 -2.68 1.51
CA VAL A 117 -18.21 -2.88 2.31
C VAL A 117 -19.40 -2.14 1.72
N LEU A 118 -19.21 -0.88 1.28
CA LEU A 118 -20.27 -0.10 0.63
C LEU A 118 -20.73 -0.74 -0.68
N GLN A 119 -19.77 -1.15 -1.53
CA GLN A 119 -20.07 -1.86 -2.78
C GLN A 119 -20.82 -3.16 -2.53
N TRP A 120 -20.39 -3.95 -1.55
CA TRP A 120 -21.02 -5.21 -1.19
C TRP A 120 -22.46 -5.00 -0.67
N TRP A 121 -22.69 -3.98 0.16
CA TRP A 121 -24.02 -3.62 0.62
C TRP A 121 -24.94 -3.20 -0.53
N VAL A 122 -24.47 -2.31 -1.42
CA VAL A 122 -25.25 -1.87 -2.59
C VAL A 122 -25.54 -3.03 -3.53
N GLN A 123 -24.54 -3.88 -3.82
CA GLN A 123 -24.69 -5.08 -4.66
C GLN A 123 -25.80 -6.01 -4.14
N HIS A 124 -25.99 -6.08 -2.83
CA HIS A 124 -27.01 -6.93 -2.20
C HIS A 124 -28.34 -6.19 -1.92
N GLY A 125 -28.56 -5.09 -2.64
CA GLY A 125 -29.83 -4.37 -2.70
C GLY A 125 -29.91 -3.13 -1.81
N ALA A 126 -28.78 -2.66 -1.26
CA ALA A 126 -28.75 -1.54 -0.31
C ALA A 126 -29.74 -1.72 0.85
N ASP A 127 -29.89 -2.96 1.31
CA ASP A 127 -30.91 -3.34 2.29
C ASP A 127 -30.52 -2.90 3.71
N PHE A 128 -31.44 -2.25 4.42
CA PHE A 128 -31.20 -1.70 5.76
C PHE A 128 -31.36 -2.72 6.90
N LYS A 129 -31.81 -3.94 6.61
CA LYS A 129 -32.19 -4.98 7.59
C LYS A 129 -31.43 -6.29 7.40
N LYS A 130 -30.85 -6.55 6.22
CA LYS A 130 -30.11 -7.80 5.96
C LYS A 130 -28.91 -7.95 6.89
N LYS A 131 -28.77 -9.17 7.40
CA LYS A 131 -27.63 -9.61 8.22
C LYS A 131 -26.52 -10.15 7.34
N VAL A 132 -25.29 -10.11 7.85
CA VAL A 132 -24.10 -10.65 7.17
C VAL A 132 -24.31 -12.11 6.72
N VAL A 133 -24.84 -12.96 7.61
CA VAL A 133 -25.09 -14.40 7.30
C VAL A 133 -26.06 -14.62 6.14
N ALA A 134 -26.91 -13.65 5.82
CA ALA A 134 -27.90 -13.75 4.75
C ALA A 134 -27.32 -13.36 3.37
N LEU A 135 -26.05 -12.92 3.31
CA LEU A 135 -25.42 -12.42 2.10
C LEU A 135 -24.21 -13.28 1.72
N PRO A 136 -24.04 -13.62 0.43
CA PRO A 136 -22.82 -14.27 -0.03
C PRO A 136 -21.63 -13.30 0.11
N ALA A 137 -20.50 -13.82 0.60
CA ALA A 137 -19.26 -13.08 0.76
C ALA A 137 -18.13 -13.77 0.00
N ASP A 138 -17.39 -13.03 -0.81
CA ASP A 138 -16.17 -13.51 -1.46
C ASP A 138 -14.98 -13.52 -0.48
N ALA A 139 -13.79 -13.88 -0.97
CA ALA A 139 -12.59 -13.91 -0.14
C ALA A 139 -12.21 -12.53 0.44
N LYS A 140 -12.44 -11.45 -0.30
CA LYS A 140 -12.13 -10.08 0.14
C LYS A 140 -13.09 -9.67 1.26
N ILE A 141 -14.40 -9.84 1.06
CA ILE A 141 -15.41 -9.52 2.08
C ILE A 141 -15.23 -10.40 3.33
N LYS A 142 -14.95 -11.70 3.19
CA LYS A 142 -14.65 -12.56 4.35
C LYS A 142 -13.47 -12.05 5.18
N THR A 143 -12.42 -11.57 4.51
CA THR A 143 -11.26 -10.99 5.17
C THR A 143 -11.63 -9.71 5.93
N ILE A 144 -12.44 -8.84 5.32
CA ILE A 144 -12.93 -7.61 5.96
C ILE A 144 -13.81 -7.94 7.17
N LEU A 145 -14.75 -8.88 7.04
CA LEU A 145 -15.62 -9.30 8.15
C LEU A 145 -14.82 -9.85 9.34
N ALA A 146 -13.70 -10.55 9.10
CA ALA A 146 -12.82 -11.01 10.18
C ALA A 146 -12.16 -9.84 10.95
N LYS A 147 -11.87 -8.71 10.27
CA LYS A 147 -11.37 -7.49 10.91
C LYS A 147 -12.42 -6.88 11.85
N TYR A 148 -13.67 -6.78 11.39
CA TYR A 148 -14.79 -6.36 12.24
C TYR A 148 -15.03 -7.31 13.43
N ALA A 149 -14.91 -8.62 13.22
CA ALA A 149 -15.07 -9.61 14.30
C ALA A 149 -14.00 -9.47 15.40
N SER A 150 -12.78 -9.11 15.02
CA SER A 150 -11.64 -8.99 15.95
C SER A 150 -11.42 -7.57 16.46
N GLY A 151 -12.10 -6.55 15.90
CA GLY A 151 -11.88 -5.15 16.24
C GLY A 151 -10.51 -4.63 15.78
N THR A 152 -9.88 -5.32 14.83
CA THR A 152 -8.63 -4.85 14.23
C THR A 152 -9.00 -3.86 13.13
N SER A 153 -8.76 -2.57 13.38
CA SER A 153 -8.93 -1.49 12.41
C SER A 153 -8.25 -1.85 11.08
N ALA A 154 -8.95 -1.59 9.96
CA ALA A 154 -8.34 -1.50 8.65
C ALA A 154 -7.41 -0.29 8.68
N THR A 155 -6.15 -0.61 8.96
CA THR A 155 -4.97 0.24 8.84
C THR A 155 -5.14 1.62 9.48
N GLU A 156 -4.79 1.72 10.77
CA GLU A 156 -3.75 2.71 11.11
C GLU A 156 -2.69 2.62 9.99
N PRO A 157 -2.29 3.73 9.34
CA PRO A 157 -1.23 3.67 8.34
C PRO A 157 -0.09 2.86 8.95
N TYR A 158 0.19 1.70 8.34
CA TYR A 158 1.15 0.79 8.93
C TYR A 158 2.49 1.53 8.95
N TRP A 159 2.94 1.88 10.14
CA TRP A 159 4.30 2.35 10.37
C TRP A 159 5.13 1.14 10.81
N SER A 160 6.25 0.92 10.14
CA SER A 160 7.19 -0.11 10.57
C SER A 160 7.57 0.13 12.03
N PRO A 161 7.61 -0.91 12.88
CA PRO A 161 7.95 -0.76 14.31
C PRO A 161 9.35 -0.16 14.52
N VAL A 162 10.21 -0.18 13.50
CA VAL A 162 11.52 0.48 13.49
C VAL A 162 11.41 1.96 13.87
N PHE A 163 10.38 2.69 13.42
CA PHE A 163 10.25 4.11 13.70
C PHE A 163 9.88 4.45 15.16
N LYS A 164 9.64 3.42 16.00
CA LYS A 164 9.47 3.54 17.45
C LYS A 164 10.78 3.33 18.22
N LEU A 165 11.84 2.87 17.54
CA LEU A 165 13.14 2.66 18.15
C LEU A 165 13.82 4.00 18.40
N SER A 166 14.57 4.07 19.50
CA SER A 166 15.48 5.17 19.79
C SER A 166 16.89 4.71 19.43
N ILE A 167 17.52 5.34 18.44
CA ILE A 167 18.88 5.06 17.99
C ILE A 167 19.72 6.34 18.00
N SER A 168 21.04 6.22 18.08
CA SER A 168 21.95 7.36 17.97
C SER A 168 22.10 7.82 16.52
N GLU A 169 22.31 9.11 16.34
CA GLU A 169 22.63 9.72 15.04
C GLU A 169 23.93 9.13 14.47
N ALA A 170 23.99 9.06 13.14
CA ALA A 170 25.23 8.73 12.42
C ALA A 170 26.22 9.90 12.51
N ASP A 171 27.51 9.60 12.48
CA ASP A 171 28.54 10.62 12.44
C ASP A 171 28.48 11.40 11.11
N GLU A 172 28.57 12.73 11.19
CA GLU A 172 28.43 13.59 10.02
C GLU A 172 29.62 13.48 9.07
N ASP A 173 30.82 13.14 9.56
CA ASP A 173 31.98 12.92 8.70
C ASP A 173 31.90 11.57 7.97
N ASP A 174 31.34 10.53 8.62
CA ASP A 174 31.00 9.27 7.95
C ASP A 174 29.98 9.49 6.83
N MET A 175 28.91 10.23 7.11
CA MET A 175 27.91 10.60 6.09
C MET A 175 28.52 11.42 4.95
N LYS A 176 29.43 12.37 5.23
CA LYS A 176 30.17 13.10 4.19
C LYS A 176 31.08 12.17 3.38
N GLY A 177 31.71 11.18 4.00
CA GLY A 177 32.52 10.17 3.33
C GLY A 177 31.71 9.41 2.28
N LEU A 178 30.52 8.92 2.67
CA LEU A 178 29.59 8.25 1.77
C LEU A 178 29.12 9.17 0.63
N ARG A 179 28.82 10.45 0.92
CA ARG A 179 28.46 11.43 -0.11
C ARG A 179 29.56 11.68 -1.14
N LYS A 180 30.85 11.59 -0.74
CA LYS A 180 31.98 11.68 -1.67
C LYS A 180 32.07 10.49 -2.64
N LEU A 181 31.52 9.33 -2.27
CA LEU A 181 31.38 8.17 -3.15
C LEU A 181 30.23 8.34 -4.18
N GLY A 182 29.47 9.44 -4.11
CA GLY A 182 28.31 9.70 -4.96
C GLY A 182 26.99 9.18 -4.41
N LEU A 183 26.99 8.61 -3.20
CA LEU A 183 25.77 8.19 -2.52
C LEU A 183 24.98 9.41 -2.01
N LEU A 184 23.67 9.37 -2.15
CA LEU A 184 22.78 10.27 -1.42
C LEU A 184 22.52 9.67 -0.04
N VAL A 185 22.79 10.44 1.02
CA VAL A 185 22.59 10.04 2.42
C VAL A 185 21.69 11.08 3.09
N ASN A 186 20.42 10.71 3.26
CA ASN A 186 19.35 11.61 3.71
C ASN A 186 18.66 11.08 4.98
N PRO A 187 18.29 11.94 5.93
CA PRO A 187 17.40 11.54 7.02
C PRO A 187 16.05 11.04 6.49
N ALA A 188 15.58 9.90 6.98
CA ALA A 188 14.31 9.30 6.58
C ALA A 188 13.10 9.97 7.24
N ALA A 189 13.29 10.66 8.38
CA ALA A 189 12.26 11.42 9.07
C ALA A 189 12.85 12.67 9.75
N LYS A 190 12.00 13.69 9.91
CA LYS A 190 12.37 14.90 10.65
C LYS A 190 12.53 14.55 12.13
N ASP A 191 13.63 14.98 12.73
CA ASP A 191 13.95 14.76 14.16
C ASP A 191 14.20 13.28 14.54
N GLN A 192 14.65 12.44 13.59
CA GLN A 192 15.05 11.05 13.85
C GLN A 192 16.36 10.69 13.15
N ALA A 193 17.12 9.79 13.77
CA ALA A 193 18.44 9.32 13.34
C ALA A 193 18.42 8.28 12.18
N PHE A 194 17.28 8.03 11.56
CA PHE A 194 17.13 7.04 10.50
C PHE A 194 17.64 7.56 9.15
N LEU A 195 18.31 6.72 8.37
CA LEU A 195 18.90 7.09 7.09
C LEU A 195 18.28 6.34 5.90
N GLU A 196 18.02 7.09 4.83
CA GLU A 196 17.93 6.58 3.47
C GLU A 196 19.28 6.77 2.76
N VAL A 197 19.81 5.69 2.20
CA VAL A 197 21.01 5.69 1.37
C VAL A 197 20.64 5.27 -0.06
N ASN A 198 21.03 6.07 -1.05
CA ASN A 198 20.64 5.88 -2.44
C ASN A 198 21.81 6.10 -3.43
N ALA A 199 22.05 5.11 -4.28
CA ALA A 199 23.11 5.08 -5.28
C ALA A 199 22.67 5.54 -6.69
N VAL A 200 21.57 6.29 -6.81
CA VAL A 200 21.03 6.80 -8.10
C VAL A 200 22.06 7.55 -8.95
N ASN A 201 23.09 8.15 -8.34
CA ASN A 201 24.17 8.86 -9.04
C ASN A 201 25.49 8.07 -9.08
N ALA A 202 25.48 6.82 -8.62
CA ALA A 202 26.68 6.05 -8.28
C ALA A 202 26.64 4.61 -8.85
N HIS A 203 26.15 4.45 -10.08
CA HIS A 203 26.04 3.16 -10.80
C HIS A 203 27.36 2.38 -10.90
N GLY A 204 28.51 3.06 -10.79
CA GLY A 204 29.83 2.43 -10.86
C GLY A 204 30.26 1.68 -9.60
N LEU A 205 29.59 1.88 -8.46
CA LEU A 205 29.99 1.32 -7.18
C LEU A 205 29.87 -0.21 -7.15
N ALA A 206 30.88 -0.88 -6.59
CA ALA A 206 30.89 -2.30 -6.33
C ALA A 206 31.03 -2.57 -4.82
N ASP A 207 31.05 -3.86 -4.45
CA ASP A 207 31.07 -4.33 -3.05
C ASP A 207 32.18 -3.67 -2.21
N LYS A 208 33.34 -3.41 -2.82
CA LYS A 208 34.49 -2.81 -2.13
C LYS A 208 34.20 -1.39 -1.68
N GLU A 209 33.71 -0.54 -2.57
CA GLU A 209 33.43 0.86 -2.23
C GLU A 209 32.23 0.96 -1.28
N LEU A 210 31.26 0.05 -1.41
CA LEU A 210 30.09 0.00 -0.54
C LEU A 210 30.40 -0.51 0.87
N SER A 211 31.59 -1.07 1.12
CA SER A 211 31.98 -1.52 2.47
C SER A 211 32.01 -0.40 3.51
N GLU A 212 32.19 0.85 3.06
CA GLU A 212 32.13 2.06 3.88
C GLU A 212 30.75 2.27 4.54
N LEU A 213 29.68 1.63 4.04
CA LEU A 213 28.34 1.69 4.64
C LEU A 213 28.26 1.10 6.06
N SER A 214 29.28 0.32 6.46
CA SER A 214 29.39 -0.22 7.83
C SER A 214 29.46 0.88 8.90
N SER A 215 29.97 2.07 8.55
CA SER A 215 30.04 3.23 9.45
C SER A 215 28.66 3.74 9.89
N VAL A 216 27.60 3.50 9.10
CA VAL A 216 26.24 4.00 9.37
C VAL A 216 25.17 2.91 9.35
N GLN A 217 25.56 1.63 9.39
CA GLN A 217 24.67 0.48 9.21
C GLN A 217 23.53 0.40 10.24
N GLU A 218 23.76 0.92 11.45
CA GLU A 218 22.79 0.95 12.54
C GLU A 218 21.63 1.92 12.28
N GLN A 219 21.80 2.85 11.34
CA GLN A 219 20.83 3.89 11.01
C GLN A 219 20.07 3.64 9.70
N ILE A 220 20.57 2.75 8.83
CA ILE A 220 19.99 2.54 7.49
C ILE A 220 18.63 1.83 7.59
N VAL A 221 17.57 2.56 7.24
CA VAL A 221 16.21 2.01 7.12
C VAL A 221 15.81 1.75 5.66
N GLN A 222 16.42 2.48 4.72
CA GLN A 222 16.22 2.29 3.28
C GLN A 222 17.57 2.28 2.57
N LEU A 223 17.82 1.22 1.80
CA LEU A 223 19.03 1.07 1.01
C LEU A 223 18.65 0.86 -0.46
N LYS A 224 19.04 1.79 -1.33
CA LYS A 224 18.76 1.76 -2.76
C LYS A 224 20.05 1.67 -3.56
N LEU A 225 20.39 0.47 -4.03
CA LEU A 225 21.60 0.13 -4.76
C LEU A 225 21.32 -0.30 -6.21
N GLY A 226 20.14 0.06 -6.72
CA GLY A 226 19.73 -0.19 -8.10
C GLY A 226 20.78 0.24 -9.12
N GLN A 227 20.98 -0.57 -10.15
CA GLN A 227 21.90 -0.33 -11.27
C GLN A 227 23.37 -0.13 -10.85
N THR A 228 23.75 -0.56 -9.65
CA THR A 228 25.17 -0.63 -9.23
C THR A 228 25.80 -1.96 -9.66
N LYS A 229 27.11 -2.10 -9.43
CA LYS A 229 27.85 -3.35 -9.71
C LYS A 229 27.85 -4.32 -8.54
N VAL A 230 27.01 -4.10 -7.54
CA VAL A 230 26.94 -4.94 -6.33
C VAL A 230 26.66 -6.41 -6.66
N THR A 231 27.30 -7.31 -5.91
CA THR A 231 27.21 -8.76 -6.09
C THR A 231 26.77 -9.46 -4.81
N ASP A 232 26.61 -10.79 -4.87
CA ASP A 232 26.31 -11.61 -3.69
C ASP A 232 27.34 -11.43 -2.55
N GLY A 233 28.56 -10.97 -2.86
CA GLY A 233 29.62 -10.71 -1.89
C GLY A 233 29.29 -9.62 -0.87
N PHE A 234 28.43 -8.67 -1.22
CA PHE A 234 28.00 -7.59 -0.32
C PHE A 234 26.81 -7.97 0.59
N MET A 235 26.11 -9.06 0.27
CA MET A 235 24.88 -9.46 0.98
C MET A 235 25.06 -9.74 2.48
N PRO A 236 26.20 -10.28 2.97
CA PRO A 236 26.45 -10.38 4.41
C PRO A 236 26.43 -9.01 5.12
N GLN A 237 26.99 -7.96 4.51
CA GLN A 237 26.98 -6.62 5.09
C GLN A 237 25.58 -6.00 5.11
N ILE A 238 24.75 -6.29 4.10
CA ILE A 238 23.32 -5.91 4.14
C ILE A 238 22.60 -6.61 5.31
N ALA A 239 22.96 -7.85 5.63
CA ALA A 239 22.37 -8.59 6.75
C ALA A 239 22.73 -7.97 8.12
N ASP A 240 23.83 -7.22 8.20
CA ASP A 240 24.28 -6.49 9.39
C ASP A 240 23.61 -5.12 9.56
N MET A 241 22.59 -4.80 8.75
CA MET A 241 21.76 -3.59 8.91
C MET A 241 20.48 -3.94 9.72
N PRO A 242 20.49 -3.78 11.06
CA PRO A 242 19.52 -4.43 11.94
C PRO A 242 18.11 -3.85 11.84
N ILE A 243 17.97 -2.66 11.25
CA ILE A 243 16.71 -1.91 11.12
C ILE A 243 16.31 -1.66 9.66
N LEU A 244 16.89 -2.40 8.71
CA LEU A 244 16.58 -2.26 7.29
C LEU A 244 15.12 -2.65 6.99
N ILE A 245 14.36 -1.72 6.40
CA ILE A 245 12.94 -1.89 6.05
C ILE A 245 12.78 -2.11 4.54
N GLN A 246 13.53 -1.37 3.74
CA GLN A 246 13.46 -1.41 2.28
C GLN A 246 14.84 -1.63 1.67
N LEU A 247 14.92 -2.60 0.78
CA LEU A 247 16.12 -2.91 0.02
C LEU A 247 15.80 -2.91 -1.47
N ASP A 248 16.48 -2.05 -2.22
CA ASP A 248 16.41 -2.00 -3.67
C ASP A 248 17.73 -2.44 -4.31
N LEU A 249 17.65 -3.52 -5.09
CA LEU A 249 18.76 -4.16 -5.79
C LEU A 249 18.44 -4.33 -7.28
N ASP A 250 17.57 -3.51 -7.85
CA ASP A 250 17.19 -3.65 -9.26
C ASP A 250 18.39 -3.58 -10.21
N HIS A 251 18.42 -4.42 -11.24
CA HIS A 251 19.50 -4.49 -12.24
C HIS A 251 20.92 -4.63 -11.66
N THR A 252 21.06 -5.34 -10.54
CA THR A 252 22.36 -5.68 -9.96
C THR A 252 22.78 -7.12 -10.29
N ASN A 253 23.99 -7.52 -9.89
CA ASN A 253 24.51 -8.88 -10.15
C ASN A 253 24.11 -9.91 -9.08
N ILE A 254 23.01 -9.67 -8.37
CA ILE A 254 22.52 -10.53 -7.29
C ILE A 254 21.93 -11.83 -7.86
N SER A 255 22.23 -12.96 -7.21
CA SER A 255 21.75 -14.29 -7.55
C SER A 255 21.08 -15.01 -6.37
N ASP A 256 20.66 -16.26 -6.58
CA ASP A 256 20.08 -17.10 -5.53
C ASP A 256 20.97 -17.23 -4.28
N LYS A 257 22.30 -17.15 -4.45
CA LYS A 257 23.26 -17.29 -3.36
C LYS A 257 23.14 -16.14 -2.35
N GLY A 258 22.91 -14.92 -2.82
CA GLY A 258 22.77 -13.74 -1.97
C GLY A 258 21.54 -13.77 -1.06
N MET A 259 20.49 -14.51 -1.44
CA MET A 259 19.21 -14.51 -0.72
C MET A 259 19.28 -15.16 0.66
N VAL A 260 20.26 -16.05 0.89
CA VAL A 260 20.44 -16.72 2.19
C VAL A 260 20.80 -15.71 3.29
N SER A 261 21.55 -14.65 2.95
CA SER A 261 21.98 -13.64 3.93
C SER A 261 20.81 -12.82 4.49
N LEU A 262 19.71 -12.67 3.73
CA LEU A 262 18.58 -11.83 4.14
C LEU A 262 17.60 -12.53 5.10
N GLU A 263 17.78 -13.84 5.36
CA GLU A 263 16.83 -14.66 6.14
C GLU A 263 16.59 -14.12 7.57
N ASN A 264 17.56 -13.41 8.14
CA ASN A 264 17.53 -12.92 9.52
C ASN A 264 17.11 -11.45 9.68
N LEU A 265 16.84 -10.73 8.58
CA LEU A 265 16.44 -9.31 8.64
C LEU A 265 15.02 -9.17 9.20
N LYS A 266 14.94 -8.80 10.49
CA LYS A 266 13.69 -8.76 11.27
C LYS A 266 12.67 -7.75 10.77
N TYR A 267 13.12 -6.70 10.09
CA TYR A 267 12.28 -5.59 9.67
C TYR A 267 12.18 -5.39 8.16
N LEU A 268 12.81 -6.25 7.35
CA LEU A 268 12.77 -6.12 5.89
C LEU A 268 11.35 -6.37 5.36
N GLU A 269 10.67 -5.32 4.89
CA GLU A 269 9.29 -5.36 4.44
C GLU A 269 9.16 -5.30 2.91
N SER A 270 10.09 -4.61 2.24
CA SER A 270 10.11 -4.47 0.79
C SER A 270 11.47 -4.82 0.21
N LEU A 271 11.45 -5.71 -0.79
CA LEU A 271 12.64 -6.17 -1.50
C LEU A 271 12.44 -6.06 -3.02
N ASN A 272 13.24 -5.23 -3.67
CA ASN A 272 13.22 -5.11 -5.13
C ASN A 272 14.39 -5.89 -5.75
N LEU A 273 14.07 -6.92 -6.54
CA LEU A 273 15.00 -7.78 -7.26
C LEU A 273 14.71 -7.75 -8.77
N TYR A 274 14.07 -6.68 -9.24
CA TYR A 274 13.77 -6.46 -10.64
C TYR A 274 15.04 -6.57 -11.50
N GLY A 275 15.01 -7.34 -12.59
CA GLY A 275 16.14 -7.44 -13.52
C GLY A 275 17.40 -8.12 -12.96
N THR A 276 17.31 -8.82 -11.83
CA THR A 276 18.44 -9.56 -11.23
C THR A 276 18.50 -11.02 -11.68
N GLN A 277 19.52 -11.77 -11.23
CA GLN A 277 19.74 -13.17 -11.64
C GLN A 277 19.08 -14.19 -10.72
N VAL A 278 18.22 -13.77 -9.78
CA VAL A 278 17.48 -14.67 -8.87
C VAL A 278 16.49 -15.54 -9.63
N SER A 279 16.36 -16.79 -9.22
CA SER A 279 15.53 -17.83 -9.84
C SER A 279 14.64 -18.55 -8.83
N ASP A 280 13.87 -19.52 -9.28
CA ASP A 280 13.02 -20.36 -8.41
C ASP A 280 13.79 -21.07 -7.29
N ALA A 281 15.12 -21.17 -7.37
CA ALA A 281 15.95 -21.70 -6.29
C ALA A 281 15.91 -20.82 -5.02
N ALA A 282 15.67 -19.51 -5.14
CA ALA A 282 15.56 -18.58 -4.01
C ALA A 282 14.24 -18.68 -3.22
N ILE A 283 13.26 -19.48 -3.67
CA ILE A 283 11.92 -19.55 -3.04
C ILE A 283 12.01 -19.87 -1.55
N LEU A 284 12.87 -20.81 -1.15
CA LEU A 284 12.99 -21.20 0.26
C LEU A 284 13.55 -20.06 1.12
N SER A 285 14.56 -19.34 0.62
CA SER A 285 15.16 -18.20 1.30
C SER A 285 14.15 -17.05 1.44
N LEU A 286 13.49 -16.66 0.34
CA LEU A 286 12.47 -15.61 0.35
C LEU A 286 11.29 -15.95 1.28
N ALA A 287 10.90 -17.22 1.38
CA ALA A 287 9.82 -17.66 2.27
C ALA A 287 10.19 -17.64 3.77
N LYS A 288 11.49 -17.59 4.10
CA LYS A 288 11.97 -17.48 5.48
C LYS A 288 11.98 -16.05 6.00
N ILE A 289 12.06 -15.04 5.12
CA ILE A 289 11.99 -13.62 5.51
C ILE A 289 10.57 -13.30 5.97
N LYS A 290 10.28 -13.48 7.26
CA LYS A 290 8.90 -13.44 7.78
C LYS A 290 8.29 -12.03 7.78
N SER A 291 9.12 -11.02 7.86
CA SER A 291 8.81 -9.59 7.77
C SER A 291 8.40 -9.16 6.36
N LEU A 292 8.84 -9.87 5.32
CA LEU A 292 8.67 -9.44 3.94
C LEU A 292 7.20 -9.41 3.53
N LYS A 293 6.76 -8.24 3.05
CA LYS A 293 5.39 -7.97 2.60
C LYS A 293 5.29 -7.79 1.09
N ARG A 294 6.35 -7.27 0.47
CA ARG A 294 6.40 -7.07 -0.98
C ARG A 294 7.74 -7.50 -1.56
N VAL A 295 7.68 -8.23 -2.65
CA VAL A 295 8.85 -8.56 -3.47
C VAL A 295 8.58 -8.26 -4.94
N PHE A 296 9.54 -7.62 -5.61
CA PHE A 296 9.50 -7.38 -7.05
C PHE A 296 10.48 -8.32 -7.75
N LEU A 297 9.96 -9.17 -8.64
CA LEU A 297 10.71 -10.24 -9.30
C LEU A 297 10.62 -10.14 -10.83
N TRP A 298 10.03 -9.07 -11.37
CA TRP A 298 9.90 -8.92 -12.82
C TRP A 298 11.30 -8.89 -13.48
N GLN A 299 11.40 -9.41 -14.70
CA GLN A 299 12.67 -9.56 -15.43
C GLN A 299 13.81 -10.30 -14.69
N SER A 300 13.52 -11.01 -13.59
CA SER A 300 14.46 -11.97 -13.01
C SER A 300 14.36 -13.33 -13.70
N LYS A 301 15.10 -14.33 -13.20
CA LYS A 301 15.00 -15.73 -13.66
C LYS A 301 13.89 -16.53 -12.96
N PHE A 302 13.05 -15.89 -12.15
CA PHE A 302 11.85 -16.54 -11.62
C PHE A 302 10.91 -16.98 -12.74
N THR A 303 10.19 -18.07 -12.50
CA THR A 303 9.12 -18.53 -13.40
C THR A 303 7.75 -18.25 -12.79
N GLU A 304 6.69 -18.35 -13.61
CA GLU A 304 5.32 -18.28 -13.12
C GLU A 304 5.01 -19.37 -12.08
N ALA A 305 5.53 -20.57 -12.32
CA ALA A 305 5.38 -21.70 -11.41
C ALA A 305 6.09 -21.41 -10.07
N GLY A 306 7.27 -20.79 -10.12
CA GLY A 306 7.98 -20.32 -8.94
C GLY A 306 7.21 -19.28 -8.14
N VAL A 307 6.63 -18.28 -8.82
CA VAL A 307 5.77 -17.27 -8.18
C VAL A 307 4.55 -17.92 -7.52
N ALA A 308 3.87 -18.84 -8.21
CA ALA A 308 2.74 -19.56 -7.65
C ALA A 308 3.13 -20.36 -6.39
N LYS A 309 4.29 -21.02 -6.43
CA LYS A 309 4.84 -21.76 -5.29
C LYS A 309 5.19 -20.82 -4.12
N LEU A 310 5.82 -19.68 -4.39
CA LEU A 310 6.14 -18.68 -3.38
C LEU A 310 4.88 -18.11 -2.72
N LYS A 311 3.87 -17.73 -3.50
CA LYS A 311 2.56 -17.28 -2.98
C LYS A 311 1.87 -18.36 -2.14
N LYS A 312 1.97 -19.63 -2.52
CA LYS A 312 1.44 -20.74 -1.72
C LYS A 312 2.14 -20.86 -0.36
N MET A 313 3.46 -20.65 -0.32
CA MET A 313 4.25 -20.67 0.92
C MET A 313 4.06 -19.41 1.78
N ARG A 314 3.76 -18.27 1.15
CA ARG A 314 3.55 -16.98 1.79
C ARG A 314 2.27 -16.30 1.26
N PRO A 315 1.07 -16.75 1.67
CA PRO A 315 -0.20 -16.23 1.12
C PRO A 315 -0.43 -14.73 1.30
N GLY A 316 0.23 -14.10 2.27
CA GLY A 316 0.17 -12.65 2.51
C GLY A 316 1.29 -11.83 1.86
N LEU A 317 2.22 -12.46 1.13
CA LEU A 317 3.30 -11.76 0.43
C LEU A 317 2.79 -11.25 -0.93
N THR A 318 2.84 -9.94 -1.14
CA THR A 318 2.65 -9.35 -2.45
C THR A 318 3.86 -9.65 -3.33
N VAL A 319 3.65 -10.43 -4.38
CA VAL A 319 4.68 -10.73 -5.39
C VAL A 319 4.32 -9.99 -6.67
N ASP A 320 5.09 -8.97 -7.00
CA ASP A 320 5.06 -8.30 -8.30
C ASP A 320 5.97 -9.06 -9.27
N PHE A 321 5.38 -9.55 -10.36
CA PHE A 321 6.08 -10.28 -11.41
C PHE A 321 5.80 -9.68 -12.79
N GLY A 322 5.48 -8.38 -12.81
CA GLY A 322 5.20 -7.60 -14.01
C GLY A 322 3.84 -7.85 -14.67
N PHE A 323 3.53 -7.01 -15.64
CA PHE A 323 2.31 -7.07 -16.44
C PHE A 323 2.44 -8.05 -17.62
N LYS A 324 1.36 -8.78 -17.92
CA LYS A 324 1.29 -9.76 -19.02
C LYS A 324 0.13 -9.53 -19.99
N GLY A 325 -0.33 -8.29 -20.12
CA GLY A 325 -1.25 -7.95 -21.21
C GLY A 325 -0.49 -7.56 -22.47
N LYS A 326 -1.21 -7.57 -23.59
CA LYS A 326 -0.72 -7.01 -24.85
C LYS A 326 -0.87 -5.48 -24.79
N TRP A 327 0.14 -4.79 -25.28
CA TRP A 327 0.11 -3.35 -25.50
C TRP A 327 -0.21 -3.06 -26.98
N PRO A 328 -1.02 -2.03 -27.31
CA PRO A 328 -1.82 -1.22 -26.38
C PRO A 328 -2.93 -2.06 -25.73
N LEU A 329 -3.37 -1.65 -24.55
CA LEU A 329 -4.60 -2.20 -23.97
C LEU A 329 -5.72 -1.95 -24.98
N GLU A 330 -6.64 -2.92 -25.20
CA GLU A 330 -7.72 -2.82 -26.21
C GLU A 330 -8.63 -1.59 -26.05
N ILE A 331 -8.48 -0.82 -24.97
CA ILE A 331 -9.20 0.43 -24.68
C ILE A 331 -8.55 1.71 -25.25
N ASP A 332 -7.30 1.65 -25.72
CA ASP A 332 -6.54 2.86 -26.15
C ASP A 332 -6.82 3.29 -27.60
N THR A 333 -7.64 2.56 -28.37
CA THR A 333 -7.86 2.85 -29.81
C THR A 333 -9.27 3.20 -30.22
N VAL A 334 -10.17 3.57 -29.29
CA VAL A 334 -11.40 4.24 -29.70
C VAL A 334 -11.06 5.69 -30.09
N ARG A 335 -10.50 5.86 -31.29
CA ARG A 335 -10.56 7.12 -32.02
C ARG A 335 -12.05 7.46 -32.15
N VAL A 336 -12.49 8.47 -31.42
CA VAL A 336 -13.76 9.13 -31.69
C VAL A 336 -13.61 9.69 -33.11
N GLU A 337 -14.20 9.02 -34.09
CA GLU A 337 -14.45 9.63 -35.39
C GLU A 337 -15.38 10.81 -35.13
N GLU A 338 -14.81 12.01 -35.11
CA GLU A 338 -15.56 13.24 -35.23
C GLU A 338 -16.42 13.14 -36.50
N LYS A 339 -17.73 12.95 -36.32
CA LYS A 339 -18.69 13.21 -37.37
C LYS A 339 -18.63 14.70 -37.71
N ALA A 340 -17.84 15.05 -38.71
CA ALA A 340 -17.91 16.33 -39.37
C ALA A 340 -19.24 16.42 -40.15
N LYS A 341 -20.08 17.36 -39.70
CA LYS A 341 -21.22 18.05 -40.33
C LYS A 341 -22.01 17.34 -41.43
#